data_AF-A0A356M1Y3-F1
#
_entry.id   AF-A0A356M1Y3-F1
#
_cell.length_a   1.000
_cell.length_b   1.000
_cell.length_c   1.000
_cell.angle_alpha   90.00
_cell.angle_beta   90.00
_cell.angle_gamma   90.00
#
_symmetry.space_group_name_H-M   'P 1'
#
loop_
_entity.id
_entity.type
_entity.pdbx_description
1 polymer ?
#
loop_
_entity_poly.entity_id
_entity_poly.type
_entity_poly.pdbx_seq_one_letter_code
_entity_poly.pdbx_strand_id
1 'polypeptide(L)'
;MSQHYDPEFKKQIVRLHLEEGRTLVSLQKEYTVSKAAISKWVKQFRDECQNNSKAQSDYDYMKENLRLRKELEEAQKEVLFLKKAAGILREGDRLTAYRFIQTYHPLFGLRWLFRRMNIYPNAYYNYLAQRKAAYQQQKQRILQKIKDIYHAYNGVPGYRTMRVYLGREGMRISRPTVHRYMNRELGLLAVVRRRKPNYCKGHAHKVFPNLLQQNFTAEEINHKWCTDFTYLFLSNGSKRYNCTIIDLHDRSVVASITDKKITSDLAIRTLQKAIQSQKPKCQQLLLHSDQGSQYTSQEFIDFCASQGIQQSMSKAGYPYDNAPMERYYNTLKNELIELHCYHTDEELTRSIEEFAYGWYNHGRPHSYNNYQTPYEARCRS
;
A
#
# COMPACT_ATOMS: atom_id res chain seq x y z
N MET A 1 46.11 -45.27 48.74
CA MET A 1 46.15 -44.65 50.08
C MET A 1 44.81 -43.98 50.33
N SER A 2 44.08 -44.37 51.38
CA SER A 2 42.83 -43.72 51.78
C SER A 2 43.19 -42.32 52.28
N GLN A 3 42.94 -41.28 51.47
CA GLN A 3 43.03 -39.90 51.95
C GLN A 3 41.95 -39.72 53.01
N HIS A 4 42.37 -39.64 54.28
CA HIS A 4 41.49 -39.32 55.39
C HIS A 4 41.26 -37.82 55.41
N TYR A 5 40.07 -37.43 54.97
CA TYR A 5 39.59 -36.07 55.08
C TYR A 5 38.89 -35.88 56.42
N ASP A 6 39.26 -34.79 57.07
CA ASP A 6 38.67 -34.33 58.32
C ASP A 6 37.14 -34.17 58.21
N PRO A 7 36.34 -34.57 59.22
CA PRO A 7 34.88 -34.45 59.19
C PRO A 7 34.37 -33.02 58.98
N GLU A 8 35.05 -32.00 59.53
CA GLU A 8 34.65 -30.59 59.34
C GLU A 8 34.94 -30.14 57.91
N PHE A 9 36.05 -30.59 57.31
CA PHE A 9 36.33 -30.36 55.90
C PHE A 9 35.27 -30.99 54.98
N LYS A 10 34.80 -32.21 55.27
CA LYS A 10 33.71 -32.84 54.49
C LYS A 10 32.41 -32.04 54.57
N LYS A 11 32.03 -31.60 55.78
CA LYS A 11 30.85 -30.74 55.99
C LYS A 11 30.98 -29.41 55.23
N GLN A 12 32.15 -28.79 55.25
CA GLN A 12 32.43 -27.56 54.50
C GLN A 12 32.22 -27.75 53.00
N ILE A 13 32.75 -28.82 52.41
CA ILE A 13 32.60 -29.09 50.97
C ILE A 13 31.14 -29.39 50.60
N VAL A 14 30.41 -30.13 51.43
CA VAL A 14 28.97 -30.36 51.26
C VAL A 14 28.19 -29.05 51.35
N ARG A 15 28.57 -28.16 52.26
CA ARG A 15 28.00 -26.83 52.42
C ARG A 15 28.22 -25.96 51.19
N LEU A 16 29.44 -25.88 50.68
CA LEU A 16 29.75 -25.14 49.43
C LEU A 16 28.98 -25.69 48.22
N HIS A 17 28.69 -26.99 48.16
CA HIS A 17 27.91 -27.57 47.07
C HIS A 17 26.40 -27.30 47.20
N LEU A 18 25.83 -27.51 48.39
CA LEU A 18 24.39 -27.49 48.62
C LEU A 18 23.84 -26.09 48.97
N GLU A 19 24.64 -25.23 49.62
CA GLU A 19 24.26 -23.87 50.01
C GLU A 19 24.68 -22.83 48.96
N GLU A 20 25.92 -22.92 48.46
CA GLU A 20 26.41 -21.98 47.44
C GLU A 20 26.17 -22.46 46.00
N GLY A 21 25.78 -23.73 45.81
CA GLY A 21 25.46 -24.26 44.48
C GLY A 21 26.68 -24.51 43.59
N ARG A 22 27.89 -24.53 44.14
CA ARG A 22 29.12 -24.74 43.35
C ARG A 22 29.10 -26.09 42.66
N THR A 23 29.51 -26.13 41.40
CA THR A 23 29.56 -27.39 40.65
C THR A 23 30.66 -28.31 41.19
N LEU A 24 30.45 -29.62 41.11
CA LEU A 24 31.45 -30.62 41.52
C LEU A 24 32.78 -30.46 40.75
N VAL A 25 32.72 -29.95 39.52
CA VAL A 25 33.90 -29.63 38.69
C VAL A 25 34.70 -28.47 39.28
N SER A 26 34.02 -27.42 39.75
CA SER A 26 34.65 -26.26 40.39
C SER A 26 35.33 -26.68 41.70
N LEU A 27 34.61 -27.41 42.55
CA LEU A 27 35.12 -27.88 43.83
C LEU A 27 36.31 -28.84 43.68
N GLN A 28 36.28 -29.71 42.67
CA GLN A 28 37.42 -30.57 42.34
C GLN A 28 38.67 -29.75 41.99
N LYS A 29 38.53 -28.71 41.16
CA LYS A 29 39.66 -27.88 40.73
C LYS A 29 40.26 -27.05 41.86
N GLU A 30 39.42 -26.54 42.74
CA GLU A 30 39.81 -25.63 43.83
C GLU A 30 40.40 -26.38 45.02
N TYR A 31 39.78 -27.49 45.44
CA TYR A 31 40.16 -28.22 46.65
C TYR A 31 40.93 -29.52 46.37
N THR A 32 41.21 -29.84 45.11
CA THR A 32 41.92 -31.06 44.68
C THR A 32 41.27 -32.36 45.18
N VAL A 33 39.95 -32.35 45.40
CA VAL A 33 39.16 -33.51 45.85
C VAL A 33 38.50 -34.19 44.66
N SER A 34 38.47 -35.52 44.63
CA SER A 34 37.78 -36.25 43.56
C SER A 34 36.26 -36.02 43.59
N LYS A 35 35.64 -35.85 42.40
CA LYS A 35 34.16 -35.70 42.28
C LYS A 35 33.39 -36.83 42.94
N ALA A 36 33.91 -38.06 42.87
CA ALA A 36 33.30 -39.23 43.48
C ALA A 36 33.27 -39.12 45.02
N ALA A 37 34.33 -38.59 45.64
CA ALA A 37 34.37 -38.35 47.07
C ALA A 37 33.34 -37.28 47.49
N ILE A 38 33.27 -36.16 46.76
CA ILE A 38 32.29 -35.10 47.04
C ILE A 38 30.85 -35.62 46.90
N SER A 39 30.55 -36.36 45.83
CA SER A 39 29.23 -36.95 45.64
C SER A 39 28.88 -37.95 46.73
N LYS A 40 29.86 -38.71 47.21
CA LYS A 40 29.68 -39.65 48.33
C LYS A 40 29.36 -38.90 49.63
N TRP A 41 30.06 -37.82 49.93
CA TRP A 41 29.80 -37.02 51.14
C TRP A 41 28.44 -36.33 51.11
N VAL A 42 28.02 -35.81 49.96
CA VAL A 42 26.67 -35.24 49.78
C VAL A 42 25.59 -36.30 49.97
N LYS A 43 25.82 -37.54 49.49
CA LYS A 43 24.89 -38.66 49.71
C LYS A 43 24.82 -39.03 51.18
N GLN A 44 25.97 -39.22 51.83
CA GLN A 44 26.06 -39.52 53.27
C GLN A 44 25.33 -38.47 54.12
N PHE A 45 25.53 -37.18 53.82
CA PHE A 45 24.83 -36.10 54.50
C PHE A 45 23.30 -36.16 54.31
N ARG A 46 22.82 -36.45 53.10
CA ARG A 46 21.38 -36.63 52.85
C ARG A 46 20.79 -37.83 53.57
N ASP A 47 21.54 -38.93 53.69
CA ASP A 47 21.12 -40.12 54.42
C ASP A 47 21.08 -39.83 55.94
N GLU A 48 22.00 -39.00 56.46
CA GLU A 48 22.01 -38.52 57.84
C GLU A 48 20.81 -37.61 58.16
N CYS A 49 20.37 -36.77 57.22
CA CYS A 49 19.17 -35.93 57.36
C CYS A 49 17.89 -36.75 57.62
N GLN A 50 17.78 -37.97 57.09
CA GLN A 50 16.59 -38.82 57.28
C GLN A 50 16.43 -39.32 58.71
N ASN A 51 17.52 -39.43 59.47
CA ASN A 51 17.54 -40.02 60.81
C ASN A 51 17.79 -38.99 61.92
N ASN A 52 18.12 -37.74 61.57
CA ASN A 52 18.47 -36.69 62.52
C ASN A 52 17.77 -35.38 62.20
N SER A 53 16.85 -34.97 63.09
CA SER A 53 16.05 -33.74 62.97
C SER A 53 16.90 -32.47 62.84
N LYS A 54 18.06 -32.41 63.51
CA LYS A 54 18.98 -31.26 63.42
C LYS A 54 19.65 -31.18 62.03
N ALA A 55 20.10 -32.31 61.50
CA ALA A 55 20.71 -32.39 60.17
C ALA A 55 19.68 -32.11 59.06
N GLN A 56 18.42 -32.50 59.25
CA GLN A 56 17.33 -32.15 58.34
C GLN A 56 17.08 -30.63 58.31
N SER A 57 17.00 -29.99 59.47
CA SER A 57 16.85 -28.54 59.56
C SER A 57 18.01 -27.80 58.87
N ASP A 58 19.26 -28.23 59.09
CA ASP A 58 20.44 -27.65 58.45
C ASP A 58 20.38 -27.79 56.92
N TYR A 59 19.95 -28.95 56.41
CA TYR A 59 19.77 -29.17 54.97
C TYR A 59 18.69 -28.27 54.36
N ASP A 60 17.56 -28.10 55.04
CA ASP A 60 16.49 -27.21 54.59
C ASP A 60 16.94 -25.74 54.57
N TYR A 61 17.70 -25.29 55.58
CA TYR A 61 18.33 -23.98 55.58
C TYR A 61 19.32 -23.80 54.42
N MET A 62 20.14 -24.81 54.13
CA MET A 62 21.10 -24.76 53.02
C MET A 62 20.37 -24.69 51.67
N LYS A 63 19.27 -25.43 51.50
CA LYS A 63 18.44 -25.39 50.30
C LYS A 63 17.77 -24.02 50.10
N GLU A 64 17.26 -23.42 51.17
CA GLU A 64 16.65 -22.09 51.11
C GLU A 64 17.70 -21.00 50.83
N ASN A 65 18.88 -21.07 51.45
CA ASN A 65 19.99 -20.17 51.14
C ASN A 65 20.43 -20.27 49.67
N LEU A 66 20.50 -21.49 49.10
CA LEU A 66 20.77 -21.67 47.68
C LEU A 66 19.70 -21.04 46.80
N ARG A 67 18.43 -21.17 47.18
CA ARG A 67 17.30 -20.54 46.48
C ARG A 67 17.43 -19.02 46.52
N LEU A 68 17.60 -18.43 47.71
CA LEU A 68 17.74 -16.99 47.90
C LEU A 68 18.95 -16.42 47.14
N ARG A 69 20.09 -17.13 47.13
CA ARG A 69 21.26 -16.76 46.33
C ARG A 69 20.96 -16.72 44.84
N LYS A 70 20.26 -17.73 44.30
CA LYS A 70 19.84 -17.75 42.89
C LYS A 70 18.85 -16.63 42.58
N GLU A 71 17.90 -16.36 43.47
CA GLU A 71 16.95 -15.24 43.31
C GLU A 71 17.69 -13.90 43.33
N LEU A 72 18.68 -13.72 44.20
CA LEU A 72 19.51 -12.51 44.26
C LEU A 72 20.35 -12.33 43.00
N GLU A 73 21.00 -13.39 42.51
CA GLU A 73 21.77 -13.36 41.25
C GLU A 73 20.86 -13.01 40.06
N GLU A 74 19.68 -13.61 39.99
CA GLU A 74 18.70 -13.30 38.94
C GLU A 74 18.22 -11.84 39.05
N ALA A 75 17.91 -11.35 40.25
CA ALA A 75 17.49 -9.96 40.48
C ALA A 75 18.60 -8.96 40.12
N GLN A 76 19.86 -9.22 40.51
CA GLN A 76 21.01 -8.41 40.13
C GLN A 76 21.18 -8.37 38.61
N LYS A 77 21.02 -9.52 37.96
CA LYS A 77 21.07 -9.65 36.51
C LYS A 77 19.94 -8.90 35.83
N GLU A 78 18.73 -8.93 36.38
CA GLU A 78 17.60 -8.13 35.89
C GLU A 78 17.86 -6.63 36.03
N VAL A 79 18.36 -6.16 37.17
CA VAL A 79 18.71 -4.74 37.37
C VAL A 79 19.76 -4.29 36.35
N LEU A 80 20.78 -5.11 36.11
CA LEU A 80 21.83 -4.81 35.13
C LEU A 80 21.27 -4.82 33.70
N PHE A 81 20.37 -5.74 33.38
CA PHE A 81 19.65 -5.75 32.12
C PHE A 81 18.83 -4.48 31.94
N LEU A 82 18.04 -4.06 32.93
CA LEU A 82 17.22 -2.85 32.86
C LEU A 82 18.07 -1.60 32.66
N LYS A 83 19.20 -1.48 33.38
CA LYS A 83 20.16 -0.39 33.20
C LYS A 83 20.74 -0.32 31.79
N LYS A 84 21.02 -1.47 31.16
CA LYS A 84 21.57 -1.54 29.80
C LYS A 84 20.50 -1.41 28.71
N ALA A 85 19.29 -1.88 28.98
CA ALA A 85 18.14 -1.79 28.10
C ALA A 85 17.60 -0.36 28.02
N ALA A 86 17.65 0.38 29.14
CA ALA A 86 17.24 1.78 29.23
C ALA A 86 17.99 2.62 28.18
N GLY A 87 17.25 3.15 27.22
CA GLY A 87 17.77 3.99 26.13
C GLY A 87 18.07 3.26 24.81
N ILE A 88 18.27 1.93 24.83
CA ILE A 88 18.52 1.14 23.62
C ILE A 88 17.23 0.49 23.11
N LEU A 89 16.49 -0.20 23.97
CA LEU A 89 15.28 -0.91 23.57
C LEU A 89 14.08 0.04 23.62
N ARG A 90 13.67 0.57 22.46
CA ARG A 90 12.36 1.21 22.30
C ARG A 90 11.32 0.18 21.87
N GLU A 91 10.09 0.37 22.33
CA GLU A 91 8.98 -0.54 22.05
C GLU A 91 8.75 -0.68 20.53
N GLY A 92 8.78 -1.92 20.02
CA GLY A 92 8.44 -2.23 18.63
C GLY A 92 9.60 -2.45 17.63
N ASP A 93 10.87 -2.15 17.97
CA ASP A 93 11.99 -2.38 17.04
C ASP A 93 12.75 -3.70 17.30
N ARG A 94 12.38 -4.74 16.54
CA ARG A 94 13.06 -6.05 16.58
C ARG A 94 14.53 -6.00 16.15
N LEU A 95 14.93 -5.05 15.30
CA LEU A 95 16.31 -4.95 14.83
C LEU A 95 17.23 -4.52 15.98
N THR A 96 16.79 -3.51 16.73
CA THR A 96 17.51 -3.03 17.91
C THR A 96 17.58 -4.09 19.00
N ALA A 97 16.53 -4.91 19.15
CA ALA A 97 16.55 -6.08 20.02
C ALA A 97 17.61 -7.13 19.61
N TYR A 98 17.73 -7.44 18.31
CA TYR A 98 18.77 -8.37 17.84
C TYR A 98 20.19 -7.82 18.01
N ARG A 99 20.39 -6.53 17.76
CA ARG A 99 21.68 -5.86 18.01
C ARG A 99 22.05 -5.88 19.49
N PHE A 100 21.09 -5.64 20.39
CA PHE A 100 21.29 -5.75 21.83
C PHE A 100 21.73 -7.17 22.23
N ILE A 101 21.10 -8.21 21.68
CA ILE A 101 21.50 -9.59 21.94
C ILE A 101 22.92 -9.85 21.45
N GLN A 102 23.30 -9.38 20.26
CA GLN A 102 24.67 -9.53 19.74
C GLN A 102 25.71 -8.88 20.67
N THR A 103 25.43 -7.70 21.22
CA THR A 103 26.38 -7.01 22.11
C THR A 103 26.47 -7.63 23.50
N TYR A 104 25.33 -8.04 24.08
CA TYR A 104 25.25 -8.40 25.51
C TYR A 104 25.09 -9.89 25.79
N HIS A 105 25.05 -10.77 24.77
CA HIS A 105 25.00 -12.22 25.01
C HIS A 105 26.18 -12.77 25.83
N PRO A 106 27.42 -12.24 25.79
CA PRO A 106 28.50 -12.75 26.64
C PRO A 106 28.22 -12.51 28.13
N LEU A 107 27.49 -11.44 28.45
CA LEU A 107 27.24 -10.99 29.82
C LEU A 107 26.00 -11.67 30.43
N PHE A 108 24.94 -11.84 29.66
CA PHE A 108 23.68 -12.42 30.17
C PHE A 108 23.42 -13.87 29.72
N GLY A 109 24.04 -14.32 28.63
CA GLY A 109 23.75 -15.59 27.99
C GLY A 109 22.52 -15.54 27.07
N LEU A 110 22.61 -16.20 25.91
CA LEU A 110 21.59 -16.17 24.86
C LEU A 110 20.21 -16.66 25.34
N ARG A 111 20.16 -17.80 26.05
CA ARG A 111 18.89 -18.38 26.54
C ARG A 111 18.18 -17.47 27.54
N TRP A 112 18.94 -16.70 28.31
CA TRP A 112 18.39 -15.76 29.27
C TRP A 112 17.78 -14.56 28.54
N LEU A 113 18.52 -13.97 27.59
CA LEU A 113 18.04 -12.84 26.78
C LEU A 113 16.81 -13.19 25.93
N PHE A 114 16.80 -14.37 25.30
CA PHE A 114 15.64 -14.83 24.53
C PHE A 114 14.37 -14.91 25.37
N ARG A 115 14.47 -15.43 26.61
CA ARG A 115 13.34 -15.48 27.55
C ARG A 115 12.92 -14.08 27.97
N ARG A 116 13.87 -13.23 28.39
CA ARG A 116 13.55 -11.89 28.91
C ARG A 116 12.96 -10.96 27.85
N MET A 117 13.41 -11.08 26.60
CA MET A 117 12.95 -10.24 25.49
C MET A 117 11.79 -10.86 24.70
N ASN A 118 11.31 -12.04 25.09
CA ASN A 118 10.28 -12.81 24.39
C ASN A 118 10.61 -13.03 22.89
N ILE A 119 11.85 -13.43 22.61
CA ILE A 119 12.36 -13.66 21.25
C ILE A 119 12.63 -15.14 21.04
N TYR A 120 12.00 -15.73 20.02
CA TYR A 120 12.30 -17.10 19.61
C TYR A 120 13.73 -17.20 19.03
N PRO A 121 14.54 -18.20 19.43
CA PRO A 121 15.91 -18.39 18.92
C PRO A 121 15.98 -18.43 17.39
N ASN A 122 15.02 -19.11 16.75
CA ASN A 122 14.93 -19.20 15.29
C ASN A 122 14.83 -17.83 14.62
N ALA A 123 14.13 -16.86 15.23
CA ALA A 123 14.00 -15.52 14.67
C ALA A 123 15.35 -14.78 14.67
N TYR A 124 16.13 -14.93 15.75
CA TYR A 124 17.47 -14.36 15.87
C TYR A 124 18.47 -14.99 14.90
N TYR A 125 18.48 -16.33 14.77
CA TYR A 125 19.38 -17.00 13.81
C TYR A 125 18.98 -16.74 12.35
N ASN A 126 17.68 -16.60 12.05
CA ASN A 126 17.23 -16.17 10.72
C ASN A 126 17.71 -14.74 10.38
N TYR A 127 17.78 -13.86 11.38
CA TYR A 127 18.36 -12.52 11.24
C TYR A 127 19.88 -12.59 10.99
N LEU A 128 20.63 -13.37 11.78
CA LEU A 128 22.08 -13.54 11.59
C LEU A 128 22.41 -14.14 10.22
N ALA A 129 21.65 -15.14 9.78
CA ALA A 129 21.81 -15.77 8.48
C ALA A 129 21.22 -14.93 7.33
N GLN A 130 20.73 -13.72 7.61
CA GLN A 130 20.18 -12.77 6.63
C GLN A 130 19.15 -13.41 5.67
N ARG A 131 18.38 -14.40 6.12
CA ARG A 131 17.49 -15.20 5.24
C ARG A 131 16.40 -14.37 4.55
N LYS A 132 16.11 -13.17 5.06
CA LYS A 132 15.15 -12.22 4.48
C LYS A 132 15.78 -11.16 3.58
N ALA A 133 17.10 -11.18 3.36
CA ALA A 133 17.79 -10.15 2.57
C ALA A 133 17.22 -10.04 1.15
N ALA A 134 17.05 -11.17 0.46
CA ALA A 134 16.45 -11.19 -0.88
C ALA A 134 15.03 -10.59 -0.91
N TYR A 135 14.18 -10.94 0.06
CA TYR A 135 12.85 -10.36 0.20
C TYR A 135 12.90 -8.85 0.47
N GLN A 136 13.80 -8.40 1.34
CA GLN A 136 13.96 -6.97 1.63
C GLN A 136 14.45 -6.21 0.40
N GLN A 137 15.41 -6.74 -0.35
CA GLN A 137 15.90 -6.15 -1.60
C GLN A 137 14.78 -6.05 -2.63
N GLN A 138 14.00 -7.12 -2.82
CA GLN A 138 12.84 -7.11 -3.72
C GLN A 138 11.79 -6.08 -3.28
N LYS A 139 11.49 -6.02 -1.98
CA LYS A 139 10.59 -5.02 -1.42
C LYS A 139 11.09 -3.60 -1.69
N GLN A 140 12.37 -3.32 -1.48
CA GLN A 140 12.95 -2.00 -1.75
C GLN A 140 12.88 -1.63 -3.23
N ARG A 141 13.15 -2.59 -4.13
CA ARG A 141 12.99 -2.39 -5.58
C ARG A 141 11.54 -2.01 -5.93
N ILE A 142 10.56 -2.67 -5.33
CA ILE A 142 9.13 -2.37 -5.53
C ILE A 142 8.80 -0.97 -4.98
N LEU A 143 9.26 -0.63 -3.77
CA LEU A 143 9.02 0.67 -3.16
C LEU A 143 9.61 1.80 -4.01
N GLN A 144 10.83 1.64 -4.51
CA GLN A 144 11.46 2.60 -5.41
C GLN A 144 10.64 2.75 -6.69
N LYS A 145 10.25 1.64 -7.31
CA LYS A 145 9.47 1.70 -8.53
C LYS A 145 8.10 2.35 -8.35
N ILE A 146 7.44 2.13 -7.21
CA ILE A 146 6.19 2.83 -6.86
C ILE A 146 6.42 4.35 -6.83
N LYS A 147 7.53 4.82 -6.25
CA LYS A 147 7.87 6.25 -6.23
C LYS A 147 8.12 6.77 -7.64
N ASP A 148 8.92 6.05 -8.43
CA ASP A 148 9.28 6.47 -9.79
C ASP A 148 8.01 6.64 -10.64
N ILE A 149 7.11 5.65 -10.63
CA ILE A 149 5.83 5.70 -11.36
C ILE A 149 4.95 6.84 -10.80
N TYR A 150 4.87 7.00 -9.48
CA TYR A 150 4.05 8.02 -8.86
C TYR A 150 4.49 9.43 -9.30
N HIS A 151 5.79 9.71 -9.27
CA HIS A 151 6.32 11.02 -9.68
C HIS A 151 6.31 11.21 -11.19
N ALA A 152 6.54 10.16 -11.99
CA ALA A 152 6.43 10.23 -13.45
C ALA A 152 5.02 10.61 -13.93
N TYR A 153 3.99 10.28 -13.15
CA TYR A 153 2.59 10.60 -13.44
C TYR A 153 2.00 11.65 -12.49
N ASN A 154 2.82 12.57 -11.97
CA ASN A 154 2.40 13.73 -11.17
C ASN A 154 1.50 13.40 -9.95
N GLY A 155 1.67 12.20 -9.37
CA GLY A 155 0.90 11.74 -8.21
C GLY A 155 -0.55 11.35 -8.48
N VAL A 156 -0.96 11.28 -9.75
CA VAL A 156 -2.27 10.83 -10.19
C VAL A 156 -2.56 9.35 -9.83
N PRO A 157 -1.63 8.40 -10.01
CA PRO A 157 -1.97 6.99 -9.87
C PRO A 157 -2.26 6.61 -8.41
N GLY A 158 -3.49 6.16 -8.15
CA GLY A 158 -3.82 5.46 -6.91
C GLY A 158 -3.36 4.00 -6.89
N TYR A 159 -3.42 3.33 -5.73
CA TYR A 159 -2.91 1.95 -5.56
C TYR A 159 -3.49 0.92 -6.55
N ARG A 160 -4.71 1.13 -7.06
CA ARG A 160 -5.34 0.24 -8.06
C ARG A 160 -4.65 0.35 -9.41
N THR A 161 -4.43 1.57 -9.89
CA THR A 161 -3.74 1.84 -11.16
C THR A 161 -2.24 1.55 -11.03
N MET A 162 -1.64 1.87 -9.87
CA MET A 162 -0.24 1.54 -9.55
C MET A 162 0.05 0.04 -9.72
N ARG A 163 -0.87 -0.83 -9.27
CA ARG A 163 -0.74 -2.29 -9.51
C ARG A 163 -0.67 -2.63 -11.00
N VAL A 164 -1.43 -1.94 -11.84
CA VAL A 164 -1.43 -2.18 -13.29
C VAL A 164 -0.09 -1.76 -13.89
N TYR A 165 0.41 -0.58 -13.54
CA TYR A 165 1.72 -0.11 -14.01
C TYR A 165 2.85 -1.05 -13.58
N LEU A 166 2.87 -1.45 -12.30
CA LEU A 166 3.81 -2.45 -11.81
C LEU A 166 3.69 -3.77 -12.59
N GLY A 167 2.47 -4.22 -12.88
CA GLY A 167 2.22 -5.41 -13.68
C GLY A 167 2.73 -5.31 -15.12
N ARG A 168 2.59 -4.14 -15.76
CA ARG A 168 3.13 -3.86 -17.11
C ARG A 168 4.65 -3.90 -17.15
N GLU A 169 5.32 -3.60 -16.04
CA GLU A 169 6.76 -3.76 -15.89
C GLU A 169 7.19 -5.15 -15.36
N GLY A 170 6.28 -6.13 -15.35
CA GLY A 170 6.57 -7.50 -14.91
C GLY A 170 6.53 -7.72 -13.39
N MET A 171 6.18 -6.71 -12.58
CA MET A 171 6.08 -6.83 -11.12
C MET A 171 4.65 -7.17 -10.69
N ARG A 172 4.35 -8.47 -10.58
CA ARG A 172 3.03 -8.96 -10.16
C ARG A 172 2.88 -8.91 -8.64
N ILE A 173 2.11 -7.93 -8.16
CA ILE A 173 1.86 -7.72 -6.73
C ILE A 173 0.35 -7.65 -6.45
N SER A 174 -0.06 -8.14 -5.27
CA SER A 174 -1.46 -8.12 -4.84
C SER A 174 -1.93 -6.69 -4.53
N ARG A 175 -3.23 -6.42 -4.72
CA ARG A 175 -3.83 -5.09 -4.41
C ARG A 175 -3.60 -4.65 -2.95
N PRO A 176 -3.81 -5.51 -1.93
CA PRO A 176 -3.53 -5.13 -0.54
C PRO A 176 -2.06 -4.82 -0.28
N THR A 177 -1.14 -5.53 -0.96
CA THR A 177 0.30 -5.27 -0.82
C THR A 177 0.68 -3.91 -1.40
N VAL A 178 0.20 -3.55 -2.60
CA VAL A 178 0.45 -2.22 -3.17
C VAL A 178 -0.12 -1.13 -2.27
N HIS A 179 -1.35 -1.31 -1.75
CA HIS A 179 -1.95 -0.36 -0.81
C HIS A 179 -1.11 -0.21 0.47
N ARG A 180 -0.61 -1.31 1.06
CA ARG A 180 0.27 -1.25 2.23
C ARG A 180 1.57 -0.48 1.91
N TYR A 181 2.24 -0.83 0.83
CA TYR A 181 3.51 -0.21 0.45
C TYR A 181 3.34 1.27 0.11
N MET A 182 2.39 1.60 -0.77
CA MET A 182 2.14 2.96 -1.23
C MET A 182 1.58 3.85 -0.11
N ASN A 183 0.48 3.46 0.53
CA ASN A 183 -0.25 4.35 1.42
C ASN A 183 0.26 4.31 2.87
N ARG A 184 0.64 3.14 3.39
CA ARG A 184 1.03 3.00 4.81
C ARG A 184 2.53 3.20 5.02
N GLU A 185 3.35 2.61 4.16
CA GLU A 185 4.81 2.67 4.33
C GLU A 185 5.44 3.90 3.68
N LEU A 186 5.02 4.26 2.45
CA LEU A 186 5.52 5.45 1.74
C LEU A 186 4.73 6.72 2.02
N GLY A 187 3.49 6.61 2.54
CA GLY A 187 2.62 7.76 2.76
C GLY A 187 2.11 8.43 1.48
N LEU A 188 2.22 7.75 0.32
CA LEU A 188 1.78 8.28 -0.97
C LEU A 188 0.28 8.05 -1.16
N LEU A 189 -0.44 9.11 -1.50
CA LEU A 189 -1.88 9.10 -1.76
C LEU A 189 -2.14 9.73 -3.14
N ALA A 190 -3.14 9.23 -3.86
CA ALA A 190 -3.50 9.84 -5.14
C ALA A 190 -3.92 11.29 -4.94
N VAL A 191 -3.37 12.20 -5.75
CA VAL A 191 -3.79 13.59 -5.79
C VAL A 191 -5.15 13.64 -6.49
N VAL A 192 -6.21 13.93 -5.74
CA VAL A 192 -7.59 14.00 -6.25
C VAL A 192 -8.23 15.30 -5.81
N ARG A 193 -9.10 15.84 -6.67
CA ARG A 193 -9.97 16.98 -6.40
C ARG A 193 -10.74 16.84 -5.08
N ARG A 194 -10.96 17.98 -4.40
CA ARG A 194 -12.00 18.12 -3.36
C ARG A 194 -13.41 17.99 -3.95
N ARG A 195 -14.25 17.13 -3.36
CA ARG A 195 -15.64 16.90 -3.76
C ARG A 195 -16.40 18.23 -3.95
N LYS A 196 -17.03 18.43 -5.11
CA LYS A 196 -17.88 19.60 -5.35
C LYS A 196 -19.15 19.54 -4.48
N PRO A 197 -19.69 20.68 -4.02
CA PRO A 197 -21.02 20.74 -3.43
C PRO A 197 -22.12 20.38 -4.45
N ASN A 198 -23.27 19.94 -3.96
CA ASN A 198 -24.40 19.52 -4.80
C ASN A 198 -24.99 20.72 -5.58
N TYR A 199 -25.40 20.48 -6.83
CA TYR A 199 -26.00 21.47 -7.73
C TYR A 199 -27.54 21.39 -7.73
N CYS A 200 -28.22 22.52 -7.92
CA CYS A 200 -29.69 22.65 -7.97
C CYS A 200 -30.17 23.01 -9.40
N LYS A 201 -31.33 22.46 -9.80
CA LYS A 201 -31.81 22.31 -11.20
C LYS A 201 -32.39 23.59 -11.84
N GLY A 202 -32.39 23.63 -13.18
CA GLY A 202 -33.20 24.52 -14.02
C GLY A 202 -34.11 23.73 -14.99
N HIS A 203 -35.09 24.40 -15.61
CA HIS A 203 -36.09 23.79 -16.51
C HIS A 203 -35.62 23.67 -17.97
N ALA A 204 -36.10 22.65 -18.69
CA ALA A 204 -35.65 22.26 -20.03
C ALA A 204 -36.62 22.69 -21.15
N HIS A 205 -36.09 22.88 -22.37
CA HIS A 205 -36.84 23.11 -23.61
C HIS A 205 -36.44 22.07 -24.68
N LYS A 206 -37.46 21.52 -25.39
CA LYS A 206 -37.43 20.45 -26.43
C LYS A 206 -36.73 19.14 -26.05
N VAL A 207 -37.46 18.02 -26.19
CA VAL A 207 -37.08 16.69 -25.68
C VAL A 207 -36.97 15.69 -26.84
N PHE A 208 -35.78 15.13 -27.08
CA PHE A 208 -35.60 13.92 -27.88
C PHE A 208 -35.73 12.67 -27.01
N PRO A 209 -36.18 11.53 -27.55
CA PRO A 209 -36.26 10.29 -26.78
C PRO A 209 -34.84 9.82 -26.37
N ASN A 210 -34.72 9.32 -25.14
CA ASN A 210 -33.51 8.64 -24.68
C ASN A 210 -33.46 7.24 -25.28
N LEU A 211 -32.78 7.09 -26.42
CA LEU A 211 -32.58 5.83 -27.13
C LEU A 211 -31.42 5.01 -26.54
N LEU A 212 -30.49 5.65 -25.84
CA LEU A 212 -29.37 4.96 -25.19
C LEU A 212 -29.84 4.14 -23.99
N GLN A 213 -30.85 4.61 -23.25
CA GLN A 213 -31.45 3.94 -22.08
C GLN A 213 -30.40 3.40 -21.08
N GLN A 214 -29.31 4.15 -20.88
CA GLN A 214 -28.16 3.78 -20.04
C GLN A 214 -27.39 2.51 -20.50
N ASN A 215 -27.67 2.00 -21.70
CA ASN A 215 -26.85 1.00 -22.35
C ASN A 215 -25.58 1.65 -22.94
N PHE A 216 -24.61 1.87 -22.07
CA PHE A 216 -23.31 2.45 -22.42
C PHE A 216 -22.36 1.47 -23.10
N THR A 217 -22.83 0.32 -23.56
CA THR A 217 -22.01 -0.66 -24.31
C THR A 217 -22.32 -0.58 -25.80
N ALA A 218 -21.28 -0.78 -26.62
CA ALA A 218 -21.38 -0.91 -28.06
C ALA A 218 -20.53 -2.11 -28.47
N GLU A 219 -21.05 -2.93 -29.38
CA GLU A 219 -20.38 -4.16 -29.86
C GLU A 219 -19.30 -3.85 -30.90
N GLU A 220 -19.50 -2.77 -31.67
CA GLU A 220 -18.57 -2.34 -32.72
C GLU A 220 -18.09 -0.91 -32.46
N ILE A 221 -16.89 -0.61 -32.96
CA ILE A 221 -16.36 0.76 -32.97
C ILE A 221 -17.29 1.68 -33.78
N ASN A 222 -17.41 2.92 -33.31
CA ASN A 222 -18.16 3.98 -33.98
C ASN A 222 -19.65 3.68 -34.22
N HIS A 223 -20.27 2.83 -33.39
CA HIS A 223 -21.73 2.64 -33.39
C HIS A 223 -22.44 3.58 -32.43
N LYS A 224 -21.84 3.90 -31.28
CA LYS A 224 -22.42 4.81 -30.30
C LYS A 224 -21.38 5.78 -29.78
N TRP A 225 -21.62 7.06 -30.02
CA TRP A 225 -20.81 8.14 -29.49
C TRP A 225 -21.56 8.89 -28.40
N CYS A 226 -20.84 9.35 -27.37
CA CYS A 226 -21.34 10.28 -26.37
C CYS A 226 -20.64 11.62 -26.51
N THR A 227 -21.38 12.71 -26.37
CA THR A 227 -20.86 14.07 -26.40
C THR A 227 -21.40 14.87 -25.22
N ASP A 228 -20.59 15.80 -24.73
CA ASP A 228 -20.95 16.72 -23.65
C ASP A 228 -20.03 17.95 -23.70
N PHE A 229 -20.33 18.95 -22.88
CA PHE A 229 -19.50 20.12 -22.65
C PHE A 229 -18.94 20.15 -21.24
N THR A 230 -17.76 20.74 -21.08
CA THR A 230 -17.28 21.13 -19.78
C THR A 230 -16.68 22.52 -19.81
N TYR A 231 -16.86 23.27 -18.73
CA TYR A 231 -16.18 24.56 -18.55
C TYR A 231 -14.85 24.37 -17.84
N LEU A 232 -13.87 25.16 -18.27
CA LEU A 232 -12.49 25.24 -17.82
C LEU A 232 -12.14 26.71 -17.59
N PHE A 233 -11.03 26.98 -16.89
CA PHE A 233 -10.59 28.34 -16.58
C PHE A 233 -9.13 28.53 -16.94
N LEU A 234 -8.81 29.72 -17.43
CA LEU A 234 -7.45 30.25 -17.46
C LEU A 234 -7.07 30.80 -16.08
N SER A 235 -5.78 31.03 -15.84
CA SER A 235 -5.22 31.61 -14.61
C SER A 235 -5.83 32.96 -14.26
N ASN A 236 -6.30 33.73 -15.25
CA ASN A 236 -6.97 35.02 -15.06
C ASN A 236 -8.49 34.89 -14.77
N GLY A 237 -9.02 33.68 -14.59
CA GLY A 237 -10.43 33.42 -14.32
C GLY A 237 -11.33 33.40 -15.56
N SER A 238 -10.79 33.64 -16.76
CA SER A 238 -11.57 33.58 -18.00
C SER A 238 -12.06 32.15 -18.27
N LYS A 239 -13.35 32.01 -18.58
CA LYS A 239 -13.96 30.72 -18.91
C LYS A 239 -13.61 30.27 -20.31
N ARG A 240 -13.35 28.98 -20.47
CA ARG A 240 -13.32 28.25 -21.73
C ARG A 240 -14.24 27.05 -21.67
N TYR A 241 -14.70 26.61 -22.83
CA TYR A 241 -15.60 25.48 -22.97
C TYR A 241 -14.92 24.45 -23.86
N ASN A 242 -14.91 23.21 -23.39
CA ASN A 242 -14.42 22.09 -24.16
C ASN A 242 -15.59 21.17 -24.50
N CYS A 243 -15.77 20.89 -25.79
CA CYS A 243 -16.67 19.87 -26.29
C CYS A 243 -15.84 18.63 -26.60
N THR A 244 -16.24 17.47 -26.08
CA THR A 244 -15.55 16.21 -26.34
C THR A 244 -16.55 15.15 -26.75
N ILE A 245 -16.16 14.33 -27.72
CA ILE A 245 -16.88 13.14 -28.18
C ILE A 245 -16.04 11.91 -27.82
N ILE A 246 -16.67 10.93 -27.16
CA ILE A 246 -16.06 9.64 -26.87
C ILE A 246 -16.83 8.51 -27.55
N ASP A 247 -16.10 7.46 -27.91
CA ASP A 247 -16.70 6.22 -28.37
C ASP A 247 -17.07 5.32 -27.18
N LEU A 248 -18.30 4.81 -27.14
CA LEU A 248 -18.75 3.95 -26.05
C LEU A 248 -18.19 2.52 -26.13
N HIS A 249 -17.73 2.08 -27.30
CA HIS A 249 -17.13 0.76 -27.48
C HIS A 249 -15.86 0.58 -26.63
N ASP A 250 -14.90 1.51 -26.72
CA ASP A 250 -13.58 1.42 -26.07
C ASP A 250 -13.23 2.59 -25.15
N ARG A 251 -14.13 3.58 -25.05
CA ARG A 251 -13.94 4.83 -24.27
C ARG A 251 -12.90 5.77 -24.83
N SER A 252 -12.44 5.62 -26.06
CA SER A 252 -11.50 6.57 -26.67
C SER A 252 -12.17 7.91 -26.93
N VAL A 253 -11.39 8.97 -26.77
CA VAL A 253 -11.76 10.30 -27.26
C VAL A 253 -11.56 10.33 -28.77
N VAL A 254 -12.63 10.53 -29.52
CA VAL A 254 -12.58 10.60 -30.99
C VAL A 254 -12.44 12.03 -31.50
N ALA A 255 -12.94 13.01 -30.73
CA ALA A 255 -12.70 14.42 -30.98
C ALA A 255 -12.83 15.23 -29.70
N SER A 256 -12.04 16.30 -29.61
CA SER A 256 -12.10 17.32 -28.57
C SER A 256 -11.73 18.67 -29.18
N ILE A 257 -12.53 19.69 -28.89
CA ILE A 257 -12.30 21.09 -29.31
C ILE A 257 -12.59 22.02 -28.13
N THR A 258 -11.73 23.01 -27.94
CA THR A 258 -11.85 24.04 -26.91
C THR A 258 -12.12 25.40 -27.55
N ASP A 259 -13.01 26.19 -26.94
CA ASP A 259 -13.37 27.53 -27.41
C ASP A 259 -13.71 28.48 -26.25
N LYS A 260 -13.85 29.77 -26.56
CA LYS A 260 -14.25 30.87 -25.68
C LYS A 260 -15.75 30.84 -25.37
N LYS A 261 -16.57 30.31 -26.28
CA LYS A 261 -18.03 30.33 -26.18
C LYS A 261 -18.63 28.92 -26.29
N ILE A 262 -19.74 28.69 -25.59
CA ILE A 262 -20.51 27.45 -25.65
C ILE A 262 -21.63 27.58 -26.68
N THR A 263 -21.34 27.22 -27.93
CA THR A 263 -22.23 27.40 -29.08
C THR A 263 -22.57 26.06 -29.76
N SER A 264 -23.65 26.05 -30.54
CA SER A 264 -23.97 24.93 -31.42
C SER A 264 -22.89 24.70 -32.47
N ASP A 265 -22.29 25.78 -33.00
CA ASP A 265 -21.11 25.72 -33.88
C ASP A 265 -19.96 24.91 -33.27
N LEU A 266 -19.66 25.09 -31.97
CA LEU A 266 -18.62 24.29 -31.30
C LEU A 266 -18.98 22.80 -31.27
N ALA A 267 -20.23 22.44 -31.02
CA ALA A 267 -20.69 21.05 -31.09
C ALA A 267 -20.57 20.50 -32.53
N ILE A 268 -21.00 21.27 -33.53
CA ILE A 268 -20.93 20.89 -34.95
C ILE A 268 -19.47 20.67 -35.37
N ARG A 269 -18.56 21.61 -35.10
CA ARG A 269 -17.14 21.47 -35.43
C ARG A 269 -16.50 20.26 -34.75
N THR A 270 -16.89 19.97 -33.50
CA THR A 270 -16.38 18.80 -32.78
C THR A 270 -16.87 17.50 -33.42
N LEU A 271 -18.14 17.44 -33.80
CA LEU A 271 -18.70 16.30 -34.52
C LEU A 271 -18.09 16.13 -35.91
N GLN A 272 -17.88 17.22 -36.65
CA GLN A 272 -17.15 17.20 -37.92
C GLN A 272 -15.74 16.64 -37.77
N LYS A 273 -14.98 17.10 -36.76
CA LYS A 273 -13.64 16.57 -36.43
C LYS A 273 -13.69 15.06 -36.15
N ALA A 274 -14.70 14.58 -35.43
CA ALA A 274 -14.88 13.15 -35.14
C ALA A 274 -15.21 12.32 -36.40
N ILE A 275 -16.12 12.81 -37.25
CA ILE A 275 -16.51 12.14 -38.50
C ILE A 275 -15.31 12.05 -39.44
N GLN A 276 -14.54 13.14 -39.57
CA GLN A 276 -13.36 13.17 -40.43
C GLN A 276 -12.25 12.24 -39.93
N SER A 277 -12.06 12.14 -38.60
CA SER A 277 -11.01 11.31 -38.02
C SER A 277 -11.36 9.82 -38.04
N GLN A 278 -12.61 9.47 -37.73
CA GLN A 278 -13.03 8.06 -37.59
C GLN A 278 -13.67 7.47 -38.83
N LYS A 279 -14.20 8.30 -39.74
CA LYS A 279 -14.95 7.90 -40.94
C LYS A 279 -16.02 6.83 -40.64
N PRO A 280 -16.92 7.10 -39.68
CA PRO A 280 -17.93 6.12 -39.26
C PRO A 280 -18.97 5.88 -40.37
N LYS A 281 -19.71 4.77 -40.26
CA LYS A 281 -20.95 4.60 -41.02
C LYS A 281 -22.03 5.47 -40.37
N CYS A 282 -22.13 6.74 -40.77
CA CYS A 282 -22.98 7.73 -40.08
C CYS A 282 -24.46 7.31 -39.95
N GLN A 283 -25.01 6.58 -40.93
CA GLN A 283 -26.39 6.05 -40.91
C GLN A 283 -26.64 5.03 -39.78
N GLN A 284 -25.59 4.45 -39.22
CA GLN A 284 -25.63 3.47 -38.13
C GLN A 284 -25.11 4.06 -36.81
N LEU A 285 -24.70 5.34 -36.82
CA LEU A 285 -24.14 6.01 -35.67
C LEU A 285 -25.24 6.64 -34.81
N LEU A 286 -25.29 6.22 -33.55
CA LEU A 286 -26.05 6.89 -32.51
C LEU A 286 -25.16 7.94 -31.82
N LEU A 287 -25.54 9.21 -31.87
CA LEU A 287 -24.92 10.27 -31.09
C LEU A 287 -25.78 10.59 -29.87
N HIS A 288 -25.23 10.37 -28.68
CA HIS A 288 -25.90 10.65 -27.41
C HIS A 288 -25.37 11.91 -26.74
N SER A 289 -26.25 12.84 -26.37
CA SER A 289 -25.91 14.07 -25.65
C SER A 289 -26.86 14.33 -24.48
N ASP A 290 -26.58 15.36 -23.69
CA ASP A 290 -27.59 15.93 -22.80
C ASP A 290 -28.60 16.81 -23.58
N GLN A 291 -29.55 17.41 -22.86
CA GLN A 291 -30.54 18.35 -23.42
C GLN A 291 -30.05 19.81 -23.38
N GLY A 292 -28.74 20.04 -23.48
CA GLY A 292 -28.17 21.37 -23.59
C GLY A 292 -28.71 22.11 -24.82
N SER A 293 -28.89 23.43 -24.71
CA SER A 293 -29.47 24.25 -25.79
C SER A 293 -28.68 24.17 -27.10
N GLN A 294 -27.39 23.87 -27.02
CA GLN A 294 -26.49 23.65 -28.15
C GLN A 294 -26.89 22.41 -28.96
N TYR A 295 -27.18 21.30 -28.28
CA TYR A 295 -27.56 20.04 -28.92
C TYR A 295 -29.02 20.03 -29.38
N THR A 296 -29.90 20.80 -28.72
CA THR A 296 -31.32 20.95 -29.15
C THR A 296 -31.53 22.05 -30.21
N SER A 297 -30.47 22.73 -30.64
CA SER A 297 -30.57 23.81 -31.62
C SER A 297 -30.92 23.29 -33.02
N GLN A 298 -31.63 24.09 -33.81
CA GLN A 298 -32.02 23.70 -35.16
C GLN A 298 -30.79 23.43 -36.04
N GLU A 299 -29.75 24.27 -35.94
CA GLU A 299 -28.49 24.10 -36.66
C GLU A 299 -27.82 22.75 -36.39
N PHE A 300 -27.77 22.32 -35.12
CA PHE A 300 -27.17 21.03 -34.76
C PHE A 300 -28.03 19.85 -35.22
N ILE A 301 -29.36 19.98 -35.11
CA ILE A 301 -30.30 18.96 -35.55
C ILE A 301 -30.21 18.75 -37.06
N ASP A 302 -30.22 19.85 -37.83
CA ASP A 302 -30.11 19.83 -39.29
C ASP A 302 -28.76 19.26 -39.73
N PHE A 303 -27.69 19.61 -39.02
CA PHE A 303 -26.37 19.03 -39.29
C PHE A 303 -26.36 17.52 -39.08
N CYS A 304 -26.87 17.01 -37.95
CA CYS A 304 -26.94 15.56 -37.71
C CYS A 304 -27.80 14.85 -38.76
N ALA A 305 -28.95 15.42 -39.12
CA ALA A 305 -29.83 14.88 -40.15
C ALA A 305 -29.13 14.84 -41.52
N SER A 306 -28.38 15.88 -41.89
CA SER A 306 -27.61 15.94 -43.15
C SER A 306 -26.54 14.85 -43.26
N GLN A 307 -26.00 14.39 -42.12
CA GLN A 307 -25.02 13.31 -42.05
C GLN A 307 -25.67 11.93 -41.88
N GLY A 308 -26.99 11.86 -41.69
CA GLY A 308 -27.71 10.62 -41.38
C GLY A 308 -27.48 10.09 -39.97
N ILE A 309 -26.99 10.92 -39.04
CA ILE A 309 -26.68 10.52 -37.66
C ILE A 309 -27.95 10.51 -36.81
N GLN A 310 -28.17 9.43 -36.08
CA GLN A 310 -29.30 9.32 -35.17
C GLN A 310 -28.97 9.98 -33.83
N GLN A 311 -29.74 11.01 -33.46
CA GLN A 311 -29.58 11.67 -32.16
C GLN A 311 -30.34 10.95 -31.06
N SER A 312 -29.72 10.86 -29.88
CA SER A 312 -30.33 10.45 -28.63
C SER A 312 -30.01 11.49 -27.57
N MET A 313 -30.98 11.83 -26.71
CA MET A 313 -30.70 12.74 -25.59
C MET A 313 -31.09 12.15 -24.24
N SER A 314 -30.33 12.46 -23.20
CA SER A 314 -30.70 12.12 -21.82
C SER A 314 -32.02 12.76 -21.42
N LYS A 315 -32.69 12.24 -20.38
CA LYS A 315 -33.82 12.97 -19.79
C LYS A 315 -33.32 14.19 -19.01
N ALA A 316 -34.06 15.29 -19.04
CA ALA A 316 -33.78 16.44 -18.18
C ALA A 316 -33.67 16.02 -16.71
N GLY A 317 -32.55 16.36 -16.06
CA GLY A 317 -32.34 16.10 -14.64
C GLY A 317 -31.96 14.67 -14.27
N TYR A 318 -31.51 13.85 -15.22
CA TYR A 318 -30.96 12.50 -15.00
C TYR A 318 -29.47 12.44 -15.34
N PRO A 319 -28.56 12.78 -14.41
CA PRO A 319 -27.11 12.80 -14.66
C PRO A 319 -26.54 11.42 -15.06
N TYR A 320 -27.19 10.34 -14.60
CA TYR A 320 -26.78 8.97 -14.92
C TYR A 320 -26.85 8.63 -16.40
N ASP A 321 -27.67 9.34 -17.18
CA ASP A 321 -27.87 9.06 -18.59
C ASP A 321 -26.65 9.44 -19.46
N ASN A 322 -25.72 10.27 -18.96
CA ASN A 322 -24.46 10.62 -19.63
C ASN A 322 -23.21 10.29 -18.79
N ALA A 323 -23.31 9.26 -17.93
CA ALA A 323 -22.25 8.87 -16.98
C ALA A 323 -20.85 8.67 -17.60
N PRO A 324 -20.69 8.15 -18.85
CA PRO A 324 -19.38 8.06 -19.49
C PRO A 324 -18.69 9.41 -19.67
N MET A 325 -19.42 10.45 -20.06
CA MET A 325 -18.87 11.80 -20.22
C MET A 325 -18.52 12.42 -18.87
N GLU A 326 -19.38 12.26 -17.86
CA GLU A 326 -19.07 12.71 -16.51
C GLU A 326 -17.77 12.08 -16.00
N ARG A 327 -17.58 10.77 -16.25
CA ARG A 327 -16.37 10.05 -15.86
C ARG A 327 -15.14 10.56 -16.62
N TYR A 328 -15.26 10.81 -17.92
CA TYR A 328 -14.19 11.40 -18.72
C TYR A 328 -13.80 12.78 -18.18
N TYR A 329 -14.76 13.68 -17.98
CA TYR A 329 -14.46 15.03 -17.50
C TYR A 329 -13.92 15.08 -16.07
N ASN A 330 -14.36 14.18 -15.19
CA ASN A 330 -13.73 14.02 -13.88
C ASN A 330 -12.26 13.59 -14.02
N THR A 331 -11.96 12.71 -14.98
CA THR A 331 -10.60 12.29 -15.28
C THR A 331 -9.76 13.44 -15.83
N LEU A 332 -10.25 14.13 -16.87
CA LEU A 332 -9.60 15.31 -17.45
C LEU A 332 -9.30 16.37 -16.38
N LYS A 333 -10.27 16.67 -15.52
CA LYS A 333 -10.10 17.72 -14.50
C LYS A 333 -9.09 17.32 -13.43
N ASN A 334 -9.20 16.11 -12.90
CA ASN A 334 -8.33 15.65 -11.81
C ASN A 334 -6.90 15.38 -12.26
N GLU A 335 -6.72 14.84 -13.47
CA GLU A 335 -5.43 14.36 -13.95
C GLU A 335 -4.67 15.40 -14.80
N LEU A 336 -5.34 16.46 -15.27
CA LEU A 336 -4.73 17.52 -16.07
C LEU A 336 -5.04 18.91 -15.52
N ILE A 337 -6.31 19.31 -15.48
CA ILE A 337 -6.67 20.72 -15.31
C ILE A 337 -6.30 21.25 -13.93
N GLU A 338 -6.49 20.47 -12.89
CA GLU A 338 -6.24 20.91 -11.51
C GLU A 338 -4.77 20.81 -11.08
N LEU A 339 -3.94 20.15 -11.89
CA LEU A 339 -2.51 20.02 -11.64
C LEU A 339 -1.68 21.15 -12.29
N HIS A 340 -2.31 21.97 -13.15
CA HIS A 340 -1.62 22.97 -13.96
C HIS A 340 -2.37 24.30 -13.98
N CYS A 341 -1.64 25.39 -14.28
CA CYS A 341 -2.19 26.72 -14.46
C CYS A 341 -1.97 27.15 -15.91
N TYR A 342 -3.03 27.58 -16.60
CA TYR A 342 -2.99 27.91 -18.03
C TYR A 342 -3.19 29.41 -18.25
N HIS A 343 -2.26 30.05 -18.94
CA HIS A 343 -2.29 31.51 -19.14
C HIS A 343 -2.91 31.90 -20.47
N THR A 344 -2.84 31.02 -21.47
CA THR A 344 -3.29 31.28 -22.84
C THR A 344 -4.23 30.20 -23.35
N ASP A 345 -4.96 30.53 -24.42
CA ASP A 345 -5.91 29.63 -25.08
C ASP A 345 -5.19 28.46 -25.75
N GLU A 346 -4.06 28.76 -26.37
CA GLU A 346 -3.21 27.84 -27.09
C GLU A 346 -2.58 26.82 -26.14
N GLU A 347 -2.09 27.28 -24.97
CA GLU A 347 -1.54 26.40 -23.93
C GLU A 347 -2.59 25.42 -23.42
N LEU A 348 -3.76 25.91 -23.03
CA LEU A 348 -4.86 25.06 -22.55
C LEU A 348 -5.31 24.06 -23.63
N THR A 349 -5.48 24.52 -24.87
CA THR A 349 -5.96 23.69 -25.98
C THR A 349 -4.97 22.58 -26.27
N ARG A 350 -3.68 22.90 -26.41
CA ARG A 350 -2.63 21.92 -26.66
C ARG A 350 -2.57 20.88 -25.54
N SER A 351 -2.61 21.29 -24.28
CA SER A 351 -2.56 20.34 -23.15
C SER A 351 -3.79 19.43 -23.11
N ILE A 352 -4.98 19.92 -23.48
CA ILE A 352 -6.18 19.07 -23.60
C ILE A 352 -6.04 18.06 -24.74
N GLU A 353 -5.48 18.46 -25.89
CA GLU A 353 -5.27 17.55 -27.02
C GLU A 353 -4.20 16.50 -26.71
N GLU A 354 -3.06 16.89 -26.14
CA GLU A 354 -2.03 15.98 -25.66
C GLU A 354 -2.57 15.02 -24.61
N PHE A 355 -3.43 15.51 -23.71
CA PHE A 355 -4.09 14.65 -22.73
C PHE A 355 -5.09 13.70 -23.39
N ALA A 356 -5.98 14.17 -24.26
CA ALA A 356 -7.03 13.35 -24.84
C ALA A 356 -6.47 12.27 -25.77
N TYR A 357 -5.62 12.67 -26.70
CA TYR A 357 -5.13 11.77 -27.75
C TYR A 357 -3.82 11.10 -27.36
N GLY A 358 -2.92 11.76 -26.63
CA GLY A 358 -1.68 11.14 -26.17
C GLY A 358 -1.90 10.30 -24.92
N TRP A 359 -2.22 10.95 -23.81
CA TRP A 359 -2.28 10.26 -22.52
C TRP A 359 -3.51 9.36 -22.36
N TYR A 360 -4.71 9.89 -22.49
CA TYR A 360 -5.96 9.20 -22.17
C TYR A 360 -6.21 8.02 -23.10
N ASN A 361 -6.04 8.21 -24.41
CA ASN A 361 -6.24 7.15 -25.40
C ASN A 361 -5.11 6.10 -25.42
N HIS A 362 -3.84 6.52 -25.35
CA HIS A 362 -2.71 5.60 -25.58
C HIS A 362 -1.94 5.21 -24.32
N GLY A 363 -1.91 6.05 -23.28
CA GLY A 363 -1.13 5.80 -22.07
C GLY A 363 -1.95 5.29 -20.88
N ARG A 364 -3.16 5.78 -20.70
CA ARG A 364 -3.95 5.61 -19.48
C ARG A 364 -4.67 4.27 -19.42
N PRO A 365 -4.42 3.41 -18.41
CA PRO A 365 -5.16 2.17 -18.24
C PRO A 365 -6.63 2.44 -17.90
N HIS A 366 -7.54 1.75 -18.58
CA HIS A 366 -8.97 1.96 -18.41
C HIS A 366 -9.65 0.72 -17.82
N SER A 367 -10.27 0.83 -16.64
CA SER A 367 -10.90 -0.32 -15.97
C SER A 367 -12.03 -0.96 -16.79
N TYR A 368 -12.71 -0.17 -17.62
CA TYR A 368 -13.77 -0.67 -18.52
C TYR A 368 -13.18 -1.64 -19.57
N ASN A 369 -11.93 -1.41 -20.00
CA ASN A 369 -11.22 -2.24 -20.97
C ASN A 369 -10.29 -3.25 -20.27
N ASN A 370 -10.64 -3.75 -19.08
CA ASN A 370 -9.78 -4.64 -18.29
C ASN A 370 -8.35 -4.10 -18.06
N TYR A 371 -8.24 -2.78 -17.89
CA TYR A 371 -6.97 -2.04 -17.74
C TYR A 371 -6.05 -2.01 -18.97
N GLN A 372 -6.61 -2.29 -20.13
CA GLN A 372 -6.05 -1.84 -21.40
C GLN A 372 -6.33 -0.35 -21.60
N THR A 373 -5.51 0.31 -22.41
CA THR A 373 -5.80 1.67 -22.86
C THR A 373 -6.94 1.65 -23.88
N PRO A 374 -7.68 2.76 -24.07
CA PRO A 374 -8.70 2.84 -25.12
C PRO A 374 -8.18 2.43 -26.50
N TYR A 375 -6.95 2.84 -26.85
CA TYR A 375 -6.32 2.46 -28.10
C TYR A 375 -6.02 0.95 -28.19
N GLU A 376 -5.46 0.35 -27.13
CA GLU A 376 -5.21 -1.09 -27.06
C GLU A 376 -6.49 -1.93 -27.20
N ALA A 377 -7.61 -1.42 -26.68
CA ALA A 377 -8.92 -2.06 -26.82
C ALA A 377 -9.48 -1.88 -28.23
N ARG A 378 -9.38 -0.68 -28.79
CA ARG A 378 -9.81 -0.38 -30.17
C ARG A 378 -9.10 -1.23 -31.21
N CYS A 379 -7.79 -1.47 -31.05
CA CYS A 379 -7.01 -2.26 -32.02
C CYS A 379 -7.26 -3.78 -31.95
N ARG A 380 -8.01 -4.24 -30.95
CA ARG A 380 -8.37 -5.67 -30.81
C ARG A 380 -9.69 -6.02 -31.47
N SER A 381 -10.51 -5.02 -31.77
CA SER A 381 -11.77 -5.12 -32.50
C SER A 381 -11.52 -5.00 -33.99
#